data_AF-F2D743-F1
#
_entry.id   AF-F2D743-F1
#
_cell.length_a   1.000
_cell.length_b   1.000
_cell.length_c   1.000
_cell.angle_alpha   90.00
_cell.angle_beta   90.00
_cell.angle_gamma   90.00
#
_symmetry.space_group_name_H-M   'P 1'
#
loop_
_entity.id
_entity.type
_entity.pdbx_description
1 polymer ?
#
loop_
_entity_poly.entity_id
_entity_poly.type
_entity_poly.pdbx_seq_one_letter_code
_entity_poly.pdbx_strand_id
1 'polypeptide(L)'
;MNMKPYMSTVPRASMVATILAIVLAAAVDAQQCGSQAGGARCANCLCCSRFGYCGSGDAYCGAGCQSQCTGCGPTPPGPSPAGGGVSSIIPRDLFERLLLHRNDCQEARGFYTYDAFLAAAAAFPAFGTTGSTETRKREVAAFFGQTSHETTGGWPAAPDGPYTWGYCFKQEQGSPGSYCDPKPEWPCAPGKKYYGRGPMQLSWNYNYGQAGRAIGVDLLNNPDLVATDATVSFKAALWFWVTAQANKPASHAVITGQWTPSGADNAAGRVPGYGVITNIINGGRECGKGQNPEVVDRIGFYKRYCDVLGVGYGNNLDCYNQRSFEDGLSAGLASQ
;
A
#
# COMPACT_ATOMS: atom_id res chain seq x y z
N MET A 1 83.05 -35.93 -37.35
CA MET A 1 82.67 -37.30 -37.78
C MET A 1 81.27 -37.56 -37.27
N ASN A 2 80.33 -37.93 -38.16
CA ASN A 2 79.16 -38.83 -37.99
C ASN A 2 78.36 -38.76 -36.65
N MET A 3 77.03 -38.62 -36.56
CA MET A 3 75.92 -39.08 -37.40
C MET A 3 74.58 -38.43 -36.94
N LYS A 4 73.56 -38.61 -37.79
CA LYS A 4 72.16 -38.14 -37.85
C LYS A 4 71.28 -38.12 -36.56
N PRO A 5 70.14 -37.37 -36.62
CA PRO A 5 69.21 -37.12 -35.52
C PRO A 5 68.12 -38.20 -35.40
N TYR A 6 67.49 -38.31 -34.21
CA TYR A 6 66.24 -39.07 -34.04
C TYR A 6 65.18 -38.19 -33.37
N MET A 7 64.09 -37.98 -34.12
CA MET A 7 62.85 -37.33 -33.68
C MET A 7 62.14 -38.20 -32.64
N SER A 8 61.62 -37.59 -31.58
CA SER A 8 60.61 -38.17 -30.71
C SER A 8 59.41 -37.23 -30.64
N THR A 9 58.26 -37.80 -30.99
CA THR A 9 56.96 -37.17 -31.21
C THR A 9 56.28 -36.69 -29.93
N VAL A 10 55.61 -35.53 -30.02
CA VAL A 10 54.72 -34.96 -28.99
C VAL A 10 53.36 -35.69 -29.02
N PRO A 11 52.84 -36.21 -27.89
CA PRO A 11 51.44 -36.58 -27.80
C PRO A 11 50.60 -35.35 -27.39
N ARG A 12 49.57 -35.08 -28.19
CA ARG A 12 48.50 -34.11 -27.92
C ARG A 12 47.71 -34.57 -26.69
N ALA A 13 47.75 -33.80 -25.60
CA ALA A 13 46.83 -33.98 -24.48
C ALA A 13 45.53 -33.21 -24.75
N SER A 14 44.44 -33.96 -24.89
CA SER A 14 43.08 -33.47 -25.10
C SER A 14 42.59 -32.60 -23.95
N MET A 15 41.88 -31.53 -24.31
CA MET A 15 41.03 -30.74 -23.41
C MET A 15 39.99 -31.62 -22.73
N VAL A 16 39.94 -31.57 -21.39
CA VAL A 16 38.71 -31.82 -20.63
C VAL A 16 38.66 -30.75 -19.54
N ALA A 17 37.94 -29.66 -19.82
CA ALA A 17 37.59 -28.65 -18.83
C ALA A 17 36.36 -29.14 -18.06
N THR A 18 36.54 -29.58 -16.82
CA THR A 18 35.45 -29.94 -15.92
C THR A 18 34.80 -28.66 -15.40
N ILE A 19 33.65 -28.27 -15.99
CA ILE A 19 32.81 -27.19 -15.46
C ILE A 19 32.05 -27.75 -14.26
N LEU A 20 32.50 -27.44 -13.06
CA LEU A 20 31.75 -27.69 -11.83
C LEU A 20 30.72 -26.57 -11.64
N ALA A 21 29.53 -26.73 -12.21
CA ALA A 21 28.40 -25.85 -11.92
C ALA A 21 27.87 -26.20 -10.52
N ILE A 22 28.34 -25.47 -9.50
CA ILE A 22 27.72 -25.49 -8.18
C ILE A 22 26.43 -24.66 -8.27
N VAL A 23 25.30 -25.33 -8.45
CA VAL A 23 23.99 -24.73 -8.24
C VAL A 23 23.82 -24.61 -6.73
N LEU A 24 24.07 -23.42 -6.17
CA LEU A 24 23.51 -23.06 -4.87
C LEU A 24 21.99 -22.95 -5.05
N ALA A 25 21.27 -24.04 -4.79
CA ALA A 25 19.86 -23.95 -4.48
C ALA A 25 19.78 -23.19 -3.15
N ALA A 26 19.41 -21.91 -3.22
CA ALA A 26 18.86 -21.23 -2.05
C ALA A 26 17.63 -22.06 -1.66
N ALA A 27 17.73 -22.81 -0.57
CA ALA A 27 16.58 -23.40 0.08
C ALA A 27 15.74 -22.24 0.62
N VAL A 28 14.91 -21.68 -0.26
CA VAL A 28 13.71 -20.96 0.18
C VAL A 28 12.88 -22.07 0.83
N ASP A 29 12.78 -22.06 2.15
CA ASP A 29 11.92 -23.00 2.88
C ASP A 29 10.47 -22.75 2.44
N ALA A 30 10.07 -23.40 1.35
CA ALA A 30 8.72 -23.37 0.86
C ALA A 30 7.87 -24.10 1.90
N GLN A 31 7.02 -23.34 2.60
CA GLN A 31 6.10 -23.88 3.59
C GLN A 31 5.33 -25.05 2.98
N GLN A 32 5.44 -26.23 3.60
CA GLN A 32 4.72 -27.42 3.15
C GLN A 32 3.25 -27.34 3.56
N CYS A 33 2.37 -27.88 2.71
CA CYS A 33 0.92 -27.83 2.88
C CYS A 33 0.25 -29.06 2.27
N GLY A 34 -1.07 -29.17 2.46
CA GLY A 34 -1.88 -30.20 1.82
C GLY A 34 -1.60 -31.59 2.37
N SER A 35 -1.88 -32.61 1.56
CA SER A 35 -1.76 -34.03 1.95
C SER A 35 -0.34 -34.42 2.41
N GLN A 36 0.68 -33.75 1.88
CA GLN A 36 2.08 -33.93 2.22
C GLN A 36 2.44 -33.41 3.63
N ALA A 37 1.61 -32.52 4.18
CA ALA A 37 1.80 -31.89 5.49
C ALA A 37 0.58 -32.08 6.40
N GLY A 38 -0.07 -33.25 6.36
CA GLY A 38 -1.18 -33.58 7.26
C GLY A 38 -2.42 -32.70 7.08
N GLY A 39 -2.63 -32.15 5.88
CA GLY A 39 -3.74 -31.23 5.58
C GLY A 39 -3.49 -29.78 5.99
N ALA A 40 -2.24 -29.42 6.35
CA ALA A 40 -1.89 -28.05 6.70
C ALA A 40 -2.26 -27.07 5.57
N ARG A 41 -2.86 -25.93 5.94
CA ARG A 41 -3.13 -24.82 5.03
C ARG A 41 -1.96 -23.85 5.04
N CYS A 42 -1.78 -23.12 3.94
CA CYS A 42 -0.73 -22.12 3.84
C CYS A 42 -1.06 -20.86 4.64
N ALA A 43 -0.03 -20.24 5.22
CA ALA A 43 -0.17 -18.91 5.80
C ALA A 43 -0.55 -17.87 4.72
N ASN A 44 -1.07 -16.71 5.15
CA ASN A 44 -1.39 -15.57 4.29
C ASN A 44 -2.32 -15.91 3.10
N CYS A 45 -3.16 -16.94 3.24
CA CYS A 45 -4.08 -17.38 2.20
C CYS A 45 -3.43 -17.77 0.87
N LEU A 46 -2.15 -18.17 0.88
CA LEU A 46 -1.46 -18.68 -0.31
C LEU A 46 -2.07 -20.00 -0.78
N CYS A 47 -2.04 -20.26 -2.08
CA CYS A 47 -2.53 -21.52 -2.63
C CYS A 47 -1.59 -22.66 -2.25
N CYS A 48 -2.17 -23.80 -1.90
CA CYS A 48 -1.41 -25.03 -1.73
C CYS A 48 -1.35 -25.78 -3.06
N SER A 49 -0.18 -25.85 -3.69
CA SER A 49 -0.01 -26.52 -4.98
C SER A 49 -0.30 -28.01 -4.90
N ARG A 50 -0.46 -28.66 -6.07
CA ARG A 50 -0.58 -30.13 -6.17
C ARG A 50 0.59 -30.90 -5.55
N PHE A 51 1.74 -30.24 -5.35
CA PHE A 51 2.96 -30.83 -4.81
C PHE A 51 3.14 -30.57 -3.30
N GLY A 52 2.20 -29.85 -2.66
CA GLY A 52 2.23 -29.63 -1.23
C GLY A 52 3.12 -28.46 -0.81
N TYR A 53 3.22 -27.43 -1.65
CA TYR A 53 3.97 -26.21 -1.36
C TYR A 53 3.07 -24.98 -1.47
N CYS A 54 3.29 -24.02 -0.57
CA CYS A 54 2.58 -22.75 -0.53
C CYS A 54 3.14 -21.73 -1.52
N GLY A 55 2.26 -21.06 -2.26
CA GLY A 55 2.64 -19.97 -3.16
C GLY A 55 1.46 -19.34 -3.90
N SER A 56 1.76 -18.42 -4.80
CA SER A 56 0.82 -17.65 -5.63
C SER A 56 0.98 -17.97 -7.12
N GLY A 57 -0.01 -17.62 -7.93
CA GLY A 57 0.02 -17.84 -9.39
C GLY A 57 -0.39 -19.26 -9.82
N ASP A 58 -0.47 -19.48 -11.13
CA ASP A 58 -1.08 -20.69 -11.72
C ASP A 58 -0.39 -22.00 -11.30
N ALA A 59 0.93 -21.98 -11.06
CA ALA A 59 1.66 -23.16 -10.59
C ALA A 59 1.19 -23.67 -9.21
N TYR A 60 0.59 -22.79 -8.40
CA TYR A 60 0.12 -23.10 -7.05
C TYR A 60 -1.42 -23.10 -6.98
N CYS A 61 -2.08 -22.15 -7.62
CA CYS A 61 -3.52 -21.95 -7.58
C CYS A 61 -4.29 -22.67 -8.71
N GLY A 62 -3.59 -23.16 -9.73
CA GLY A 62 -4.18 -23.78 -10.91
C GLY A 62 -4.56 -25.24 -10.71
N ALA A 63 -4.50 -26.02 -11.80
CA ALA A 63 -4.97 -27.40 -11.84
C ALA A 63 -4.26 -28.29 -10.79
N GLY A 64 -5.06 -28.91 -9.92
CA GLY A 64 -4.57 -29.78 -8.86
C GLY A 64 -4.19 -29.07 -7.56
N CYS A 65 -4.45 -27.76 -7.45
CA CYS A 65 -4.36 -27.07 -6.16
C CYS A 65 -5.18 -27.80 -5.08
N GLN A 66 -4.57 -27.98 -3.90
CA GLN A 66 -5.12 -28.76 -2.79
C GLN A 66 -5.95 -27.93 -1.81
N SER A 67 -5.59 -26.66 -1.59
CA SER A 67 -6.34 -25.77 -0.69
C SER A 67 -6.06 -24.29 -0.98
N GLN A 68 -6.99 -23.42 -0.58
CA GLN A 68 -6.92 -21.96 -0.77
C GLN A 68 -6.80 -21.50 -2.25
N CYS A 69 -7.20 -22.35 -3.19
CA CYS A 69 -7.03 -22.19 -4.64
C CYS A 69 -7.72 -20.95 -5.22
N THR A 70 -8.82 -20.55 -4.59
CA THR A 70 -9.59 -19.35 -4.93
C THR A 70 -9.68 -18.40 -3.74
N GLY A 71 -8.74 -18.50 -2.79
CA GLY A 71 -8.74 -17.78 -1.51
C GLY A 71 -9.09 -18.66 -0.30
N CYS A 72 -8.98 -18.07 0.88
CA CYS A 72 -9.31 -18.69 2.16
C CYS A 72 -10.81 -18.56 2.41
N GLY A 73 -11.56 -19.63 2.14
CA GLY A 73 -13.01 -19.72 2.38
C GLY A 73 -13.44 -19.31 3.81
N PRO A 74 -14.76 -19.23 4.08
CA PRO A 74 -15.31 -18.51 5.23
C PRO A 74 -14.74 -19.01 6.56
N THR A 75 -14.10 -18.10 7.30
CA THR A 75 -13.89 -18.23 8.75
C THR A 75 -15.25 -18.40 9.46
N PRO A 76 -15.32 -19.14 10.58
CA PRO A 76 -16.55 -19.24 11.37
C PRO A 76 -17.10 -17.84 11.69
N PRO A 77 -18.41 -17.60 11.56
CA PRO A 77 -18.99 -16.29 11.82
C PRO A 77 -18.87 -15.99 13.32
N GLY A 78 -17.92 -15.13 13.68
CA GLY A 78 -18.13 -14.26 14.83
C GLY A 78 -19.39 -13.42 14.58
N PRO A 79 -20.17 -13.05 15.61
CA PRO A 79 -21.46 -12.41 15.43
C PRO A 79 -21.28 -11.08 14.68
N SER A 80 -21.53 -11.08 13.36
CA SER A 80 -21.68 -9.86 12.58
C SER A 80 -23.09 -9.33 12.82
N PRO A 81 -23.24 -8.05 13.21
CA PRO A 81 -24.52 -7.39 13.16
C PRO A 81 -24.98 -7.35 11.70
N ALA A 82 -26.23 -7.75 11.46
CA ALA A 82 -26.87 -7.58 10.16
C ALA A 82 -26.94 -6.09 9.81
N GLY A 83 -26.04 -5.64 8.94
CA GLY A 83 -25.84 -4.26 8.50
C GLY A 83 -24.47 -4.14 7.84
N GLY A 84 -24.38 -4.44 6.55
CA GLY A 84 -23.11 -4.66 5.83
C GLY A 84 -22.15 -3.46 5.90
N GLY A 85 -21.13 -3.56 6.73
CA GLY A 85 -20.00 -2.62 6.79
C GLY A 85 -19.00 -2.85 5.64
N VAL A 86 -17.86 -2.18 5.72
CA VAL A 86 -16.79 -2.26 4.69
C VAL A 86 -16.29 -3.69 4.43
N SER A 87 -16.45 -4.61 5.38
CA SER A 87 -16.11 -6.03 5.24
C SER A 87 -16.91 -6.73 4.13
N SER A 88 -18.09 -6.22 3.76
CA SER A 88 -18.88 -6.71 2.63
C SER A 88 -18.30 -6.30 1.26
N ILE A 89 -17.49 -5.24 1.23
CA ILE A 89 -16.84 -4.71 0.02
C ILE A 89 -15.44 -5.30 -0.13
N ILE A 90 -14.72 -5.42 0.97
CA ILE A 90 -13.39 -6.02 1.05
C ILE A 90 -13.37 -7.10 2.13
N PRO A 91 -13.76 -8.34 1.80
CA PRO A 91 -13.55 -9.50 2.65
C PRO A 91 -12.06 -9.76 2.85
N ARG A 92 -11.72 -10.60 3.85
CA ARG A 92 -10.33 -10.87 4.24
C ARG A 92 -9.47 -11.35 3.06
N ASP A 93 -9.97 -12.27 2.24
CA ASP A 93 -9.22 -12.80 1.10
C ASP A 93 -8.91 -11.72 0.05
N LEU A 94 -9.78 -10.73 -0.12
CA LEU A 94 -9.52 -9.58 -0.99
C LEU A 94 -8.47 -8.66 -0.37
N PHE A 95 -8.54 -8.38 0.93
CA PHE A 95 -7.51 -7.61 1.64
C PHE A 95 -6.11 -8.26 1.50
N GLU A 96 -6.02 -9.58 1.72
CA GLU A 96 -4.77 -10.32 1.56
C GLU A 96 -4.26 -10.31 0.11
N ARG A 97 -5.17 -10.37 -0.88
CA ARG A 97 -4.80 -10.25 -2.31
C ARG A 97 -4.36 -8.85 -2.71
N LEU A 98 -4.97 -7.80 -2.16
CA LEU A 98 -4.55 -6.42 -2.43
C LEU A 98 -3.12 -6.20 -1.90
N LEU A 99 -2.87 -6.58 -0.64
CA LEU A 99 -1.62 -6.31 0.05
C LEU A 99 -0.71 -7.55 0.13
N LEU A 100 -0.45 -8.14 -1.03
CA LEU A 100 0.12 -9.48 -1.19
C LEU A 100 1.48 -9.65 -0.51
N HIS A 101 2.42 -8.72 -0.72
CA HIS A 101 3.80 -8.85 -0.22
C HIS A 101 4.09 -8.03 1.05
N ARG A 102 3.07 -7.42 1.68
CA ARG A 102 3.30 -6.58 2.88
C ARG A 102 4.03 -7.31 4.02
N ASN A 103 3.86 -8.63 4.09
CA ASN A 103 4.50 -9.47 5.10
C ASN A 103 5.88 -10.01 4.67
N ASP A 104 6.28 -9.80 3.42
CA ASP A 104 7.64 -10.11 2.97
C ASP A 104 8.60 -8.98 3.36
N CYS A 105 8.09 -7.75 3.47
CA CYS A 105 8.79 -6.57 3.94
C CYS A 105 9.14 -6.63 5.43
N GLN A 106 10.41 -6.44 5.77
CA GLN A 106 10.91 -6.61 7.14
C GLN A 106 10.34 -5.55 8.10
N GLU A 107 10.19 -4.31 7.65
CA GLU A 107 9.87 -3.15 8.48
C GLU A 107 8.45 -3.17 9.05
N ALA A 108 7.46 -3.61 8.25
CA ALA A 108 6.06 -3.68 8.64
C ALA A 108 5.50 -5.11 8.70
N ARG A 109 6.35 -6.15 8.62
CA ARG A 109 5.95 -7.57 8.67
C ARG A 109 4.99 -7.84 9.83
N GLY A 110 3.79 -8.32 9.51
CA GLY A 110 2.77 -8.69 10.48
C GLY A 110 2.09 -7.52 11.20
N PHE A 111 2.45 -6.27 10.89
CA PHE A 111 1.85 -5.10 11.54
C PHE A 111 0.44 -4.81 11.01
N TYR A 112 0.27 -4.76 9.70
CA TYR A 112 -1.00 -4.40 9.07
C TYR A 112 -1.92 -5.62 8.90
N THR A 113 -2.86 -5.78 9.83
CA THR A 113 -3.82 -6.89 9.83
C THR A 113 -5.20 -6.45 9.35
N TYR A 114 -5.96 -7.38 8.76
CA TYR A 114 -7.35 -7.14 8.38
C TYR A 114 -8.23 -6.77 9.58
N ASP A 115 -7.97 -7.38 10.73
CA ASP A 115 -8.74 -7.12 11.95
C ASP A 115 -8.50 -5.70 12.49
N ALA A 116 -7.25 -5.21 12.43
CA ALA A 116 -6.93 -3.81 12.76
C ALA A 116 -7.60 -2.84 11.78
N PHE A 117 -7.62 -3.16 10.48
CA PHE A 117 -8.34 -2.37 9.48
C PHE A 117 -9.84 -2.31 9.76
N LEU A 118 -10.50 -3.45 10.02
CA LEU A 118 -11.94 -3.47 10.33
C LEU A 118 -12.26 -2.74 11.65
N ALA A 119 -11.45 -2.92 12.68
CA ALA A 119 -11.60 -2.22 13.96
C ALA A 119 -11.46 -0.69 13.79
N ALA A 120 -10.55 -0.25 12.93
CA ALA A 120 -10.40 1.15 12.59
C ALA A 120 -11.58 1.67 11.76
N ALA A 121 -12.00 0.95 10.72
CA ALA A 121 -13.11 1.33 9.85
C ALA A 121 -14.45 1.43 10.60
N ALA A 122 -14.65 0.64 11.67
CA ALA A 122 -15.82 0.75 12.52
C ALA A 122 -15.96 2.14 13.20
N ALA A 123 -14.87 2.89 13.37
CA ALA A 123 -14.89 4.27 13.87
C ALA A 123 -15.29 5.30 12.79
N PHE A 124 -15.33 4.90 11.52
CA PHE A 124 -15.64 5.75 10.37
C PHE A 124 -16.73 5.10 9.51
N PRO A 125 -17.98 5.00 10.01
CA PRO A 125 -19.01 4.13 9.43
C PRO A 125 -19.42 4.47 8.00
N ALA A 126 -19.13 5.68 7.51
CA ALA A 126 -19.37 6.11 6.12
C ALA A 126 -18.34 5.56 5.11
N PHE A 127 -17.13 5.22 5.58
CA PHE A 127 -16.06 4.71 4.72
C PHE A 127 -16.44 3.35 4.13
N GLY A 128 -16.46 3.25 2.80
CA GLY A 128 -16.81 2.01 2.10
C GLY A 128 -18.28 1.63 2.21
N THR A 129 -19.16 2.53 2.69
CA THR A 129 -20.61 2.30 2.82
C THR A 129 -21.45 3.40 2.17
N THR A 130 -20.84 4.51 1.75
CA THR A 130 -21.51 5.60 1.03
C THR A 130 -21.72 5.28 -0.46
N GLY A 131 -22.90 5.58 -0.99
CA GLY A 131 -23.22 5.43 -2.41
C GLY A 131 -23.52 3.99 -2.85
N SER A 132 -23.43 3.74 -4.16
CA SER A 132 -23.66 2.43 -4.78
C SER A 132 -22.53 1.44 -4.43
N THR A 133 -22.73 0.14 -4.65
CA THR A 133 -21.67 -0.87 -4.49
C THR A 133 -20.43 -0.54 -5.33
N GLU A 134 -20.63 0.03 -6.52
CA GLU A 134 -19.54 0.48 -7.38
C GLU A 134 -18.74 1.62 -6.73
N THR A 135 -19.42 2.63 -6.20
CA THR A 135 -18.80 3.74 -5.46
C THR A 135 -18.04 3.24 -4.24
N ARG A 136 -18.62 2.32 -3.47
CA ARG A 136 -17.98 1.75 -2.27
C ARG A 136 -16.71 0.97 -2.61
N LYS A 137 -16.75 0.13 -3.66
CA LYS A 137 -15.56 -0.57 -4.17
C LYS A 137 -14.49 0.41 -4.62
N ARG A 138 -14.89 1.46 -5.36
CA ARG A 138 -13.97 2.49 -5.85
C ARG A 138 -13.32 3.27 -4.70
N GLU A 139 -14.07 3.61 -3.66
CA GLU A 139 -13.54 4.24 -2.46
C GLU A 139 -12.47 3.36 -1.79
N VAL A 140 -12.79 2.09 -1.56
CA VAL A 140 -11.84 1.14 -0.96
C VAL A 140 -10.58 1.00 -1.82
N ALA A 141 -10.73 0.84 -3.14
CA ALA A 141 -9.60 0.78 -4.07
C ALA A 141 -8.76 2.07 -4.02
N ALA A 142 -9.39 3.24 -3.96
CA ALA A 142 -8.70 4.53 -3.91
C ALA A 142 -7.94 4.74 -2.60
N PHE A 143 -8.56 4.42 -1.46
CA PHE A 143 -7.91 4.51 -0.15
C PHE A 143 -6.69 3.59 -0.08
N PHE A 144 -6.86 2.31 -0.42
CA PHE A 144 -5.74 1.38 -0.44
C PHE A 144 -4.70 1.79 -1.48
N GLY A 145 -5.11 2.30 -2.65
CA GLY A 145 -4.20 2.74 -3.70
C GLY A 145 -3.25 3.84 -3.23
N GLN A 146 -3.81 4.88 -2.60
CA GLN A 146 -3.01 5.99 -2.07
C GLN A 146 -2.11 5.53 -0.93
N THR A 147 -2.67 4.82 0.05
CA THR A 147 -1.89 4.36 1.20
C THR A 147 -0.83 3.32 0.85
N SER A 148 -1.03 2.55 -0.22
CA SER A 148 -0.02 1.63 -0.74
C SER A 148 1.15 2.36 -1.36
N HIS A 149 0.91 3.45 -2.08
CA HIS A 149 1.99 4.31 -2.57
C HIS A 149 2.81 4.90 -1.41
N GLU A 150 2.14 5.47 -0.39
CA GLU A 150 2.81 6.04 0.79
C GLU A 150 3.71 5.05 1.53
N THR A 151 3.47 3.75 1.36
CA THR A 151 4.14 2.68 2.09
C THR A 151 4.77 1.63 1.16
N THR A 152 4.98 1.99 -0.11
CA THR A 152 5.41 1.03 -1.14
C THR A 152 6.83 0.56 -0.90
N GLY A 153 7.02 -0.75 -1.01
CA GLY A 153 8.34 -1.38 -1.18
C GLY A 153 8.56 -1.90 -2.59
N GLY A 154 7.70 -1.52 -3.55
CA GLY A 154 7.74 -2.04 -4.91
C GLY A 154 8.89 -1.48 -5.73
N TRP A 155 9.39 -2.29 -6.66
CA TRP A 155 10.34 -1.89 -7.69
C TRP A 155 9.90 -2.45 -9.06
N PRO A 156 10.42 -1.95 -10.19
CA PRO A 156 9.91 -2.32 -11.52
C PRO A 156 9.90 -3.82 -11.84
N ALA A 157 10.84 -4.58 -11.26
CA ALA A 157 10.97 -6.02 -11.45
C ALA A 157 10.59 -6.82 -10.19
N ALA A 158 9.75 -6.26 -9.31
CA ALA A 158 9.33 -6.94 -8.10
C ALA A 158 8.46 -8.17 -8.44
N PRO A 159 8.53 -9.26 -7.65
CA PRO A 159 7.59 -10.36 -7.74
C PRO A 159 6.15 -9.85 -7.79
N ASP A 160 5.36 -10.38 -8.71
CA ASP A 160 3.96 -10.01 -8.96
C ASP A 160 3.74 -8.51 -9.32
N GLY A 161 4.80 -7.80 -9.70
CA GLY A 161 4.80 -6.40 -10.14
C GLY A 161 4.95 -5.38 -8.98
N PRO A 162 5.26 -4.10 -9.26
CA PRO A 162 5.47 -3.10 -8.20
C PRO A 162 4.22 -2.85 -7.34
N TYR A 163 3.03 -3.07 -7.89
CA TYR A 163 1.75 -2.71 -7.27
C TYR A 163 1.18 -3.77 -6.31
N THR A 164 1.95 -4.80 -5.97
CA THR A 164 1.64 -5.81 -4.93
C THR A 164 2.41 -5.57 -3.63
N TRP A 165 3.24 -4.52 -3.59
CA TRP A 165 4.19 -4.20 -2.52
C TRP A 165 3.79 -2.98 -1.69
N GLY A 166 2.51 -2.62 -1.68
CA GLY A 166 1.97 -1.64 -0.73
C GLY A 166 2.07 -2.15 0.70
N TYR A 167 2.06 -1.23 1.66
CA TYR A 167 2.09 -1.53 3.10
C TYR A 167 3.39 -2.22 3.57
N CYS A 168 4.49 -1.99 2.86
CA CYS A 168 5.83 -2.48 3.19
C CYS A 168 6.44 -1.73 4.39
N PHE A 169 6.12 -0.43 4.49
CA PHE A 169 6.63 0.46 5.53
C PHE A 169 5.51 0.97 6.46
N LYS A 170 5.89 1.29 7.70
CA LYS A 170 4.99 1.90 8.70
C LYS A 170 5.49 3.22 9.26
N GLN A 171 6.65 3.66 8.81
CA GLN A 171 7.26 4.92 9.17
C GLN A 171 8.19 5.40 8.06
N GLU A 172 8.39 6.70 8.00
CA GLU A 172 9.29 7.36 7.06
C GLU A 172 10.71 6.80 7.19
N GLN A 173 11.35 6.56 6.05
CA GLN A 173 12.66 5.91 5.99
C GLN A 173 13.82 6.90 6.13
N GLY A 174 14.99 6.39 6.50
CA GLY A 174 16.22 7.18 6.66
C GLY A 174 16.27 7.97 7.96
N SER A 175 16.64 9.25 7.88
CA SER A 175 16.83 10.14 9.03
C SER A 175 15.89 11.34 8.95
N PRO A 176 14.57 11.12 9.12
CA PRO A 176 13.59 12.18 8.96
C PRO A 176 13.75 13.30 9.99
N GLY A 177 13.35 14.51 9.58
CA GLY A 177 13.30 15.69 10.44
C GLY A 177 12.30 15.53 11.59
N SER A 178 12.16 16.57 12.43
CA SER A 178 11.18 16.54 13.52
C SER A 178 9.74 16.78 13.05
N TYR A 179 9.55 17.42 11.87
CA TYR A 179 8.24 17.83 11.34
C TYR A 179 7.42 18.60 12.40
N CYS A 180 8.07 19.56 13.05
CA CYS A 180 7.49 20.39 14.08
C CYS A 180 7.33 21.82 13.56
N ASP A 181 6.08 22.26 13.37
CA ASP A 181 5.68 23.66 13.21
C ASP A 181 4.85 24.05 14.44
N PRO A 182 5.48 24.54 15.52
CA PRO A 182 4.79 24.78 16.78
C PRO A 182 3.74 25.88 16.63
N LYS A 183 2.48 25.53 16.92
CA LYS A 183 1.34 26.46 17.04
C LYS A 183 0.73 26.34 18.44
N PRO A 184 0.07 27.39 18.97
CA PRO A 184 -0.58 27.33 20.29
C PRO A 184 -1.53 26.14 20.45
N GLU A 185 -2.24 25.77 19.38
CA GLU A 185 -3.22 24.68 19.38
C GLU A 185 -2.56 23.30 19.36
N TRP A 186 -1.39 23.18 18.73
CA TRP A 186 -0.68 21.92 18.51
C TRP A 186 0.81 22.07 18.86
N PRO A 187 1.15 22.26 20.15
CA PRO A 187 2.55 22.38 20.56
C PRO A 187 3.31 21.09 20.30
N CYS A 188 4.59 21.19 19.95
CA CYS A 188 5.44 20.02 19.80
C CYS A 188 5.85 19.50 21.18
N ALA A 189 5.54 18.23 21.45
CA ALA A 189 5.91 17.59 22.70
C ALA A 189 7.45 17.41 22.79
N PRO A 190 8.08 17.71 23.95
CA PRO A 190 9.52 17.57 24.11
C PRO A 190 10.03 16.18 23.75
N GLY A 191 11.08 16.12 22.92
CA GLY A 191 11.70 14.87 22.49
C GLY A 191 10.89 14.05 21.47
N LYS A 192 9.72 14.52 21.03
CA LYS A 192 8.89 13.83 20.05
C LYS A 192 9.14 14.34 18.63
N LYS A 193 8.90 13.44 17.66
CA LYS A 193 9.01 13.72 16.22
C LYS A 193 7.75 13.28 15.49
N TYR A 194 7.34 14.06 14.51
CA TYR A 194 6.09 13.90 13.77
C TYR A 194 6.33 13.57 12.30
N TYR A 195 7.38 12.79 12.02
CA TYR A 195 7.64 12.23 10.69
C TYR A 195 6.54 11.26 10.25
N GLY A 196 6.54 10.87 8.97
CA GLY A 196 5.52 10.01 8.40
C GLY A 196 5.35 8.70 9.15
N ARG A 197 4.13 8.37 9.58
CA ARG A 197 3.79 7.05 10.15
C ARG A 197 2.47 6.51 9.62
N GLY A 198 2.36 5.19 9.62
CA GLY A 198 1.17 4.46 9.21
C GLY A 198 0.85 4.55 7.71
N PRO A 199 -0.35 4.09 7.31
CA PRO A 199 -0.71 3.94 5.90
C PRO A 199 -0.75 5.26 5.11
N MET A 200 -1.08 6.37 5.76
CA MET A 200 -1.14 7.69 5.12
C MET A 200 0.15 8.50 5.33
N GLN A 201 1.20 7.89 5.88
CA GLN A 201 2.43 8.59 6.29
C GLN A 201 2.13 9.92 7.02
N LEU A 202 1.25 9.85 8.03
CA LEU A 202 0.79 11.02 8.77
C LEU A 202 2.01 11.79 9.28
N SER A 203 2.11 13.06 8.89
CA SER A 203 3.26 13.91 9.14
C SER A 203 2.82 15.25 9.70
N TRP A 204 3.69 15.92 10.47
CA TRP A 204 3.49 17.20 11.15
C TRP A 204 2.65 17.18 12.43
N ASN A 205 3.12 17.87 13.46
CA ASN A 205 2.48 18.00 14.79
C ASN A 205 0.99 18.39 14.72
N TYR A 206 0.61 19.33 13.83
CA TYR A 206 -0.78 19.75 13.69
C TYR A 206 -1.70 18.64 13.15
N ASN A 207 -1.17 17.72 12.33
CA ASN A 207 -1.94 16.57 11.86
C ASN A 207 -2.04 15.50 12.94
N TYR A 208 -0.96 15.21 13.66
CA TYR A 208 -1.00 14.29 14.81
C TYR A 208 -1.98 14.78 15.88
N GLY A 209 -1.97 16.07 16.19
CA GLY A 209 -2.90 16.68 17.14
C GLY A 209 -4.36 16.55 16.71
N GLN A 210 -4.69 16.94 15.47
CA GLN A 210 -6.05 16.84 14.94
C GLN A 210 -6.53 15.38 14.83
N ALA A 211 -5.69 14.49 14.29
CA ALA A 211 -5.99 13.06 14.19
C ALA A 211 -6.23 12.45 15.57
N GLY A 212 -5.31 12.70 16.51
CA GLY A 212 -5.39 12.20 17.87
C GLY A 212 -6.67 12.63 18.57
N ARG A 213 -7.01 13.92 18.48
CA ARG A 213 -8.28 14.45 19.00
C ARG A 213 -9.48 13.76 18.39
N ALA A 214 -9.49 13.54 17.07
CA ALA A 214 -10.62 12.93 16.36
C ALA A 214 -10.81 11.45 16.71
N ILE A 215 -9.72 10.70 16.94
CA ILE A 215 -9.77 9.26 17.22
C ILE A 215 -9.73 8.91 18.71
N GLY A 216 -9.66 9.92 19.59
CA GLY A 216 -9.62 9.76 21.04
C GLY A 216 -8.29 9.23 21.58
N VAL A 217 -7.16 9.52 20.92
CA VAL A 217 -5.82 9.05 21.30
C VAL A 217 -4.86 10.25 21.35
N ASP A 218 -4.07 10.38 22.40
CA ASP A 218 -3.09 11.47 22.51
C ASP A 218 -1.85 11.22 21.63
N LEU A 219 -2.01 11.45 20.33
CA LEU A 219 -0.96 11.32 19.32
C LEU A 219 0.04 12.48 19.33
N LEU A 220 -0.28 13.61 19.97
CA LEU A 220 0.64 14.74 20.05
C LEU A 220 1.78 14.43 21.02
N ASN A 221 1.48 13.83 22.17
CA ASN A 221 2.50 13.37 23.12
C ASN A 221 2.99 11.93 22.83
N ASN A 222 2.20 11.11 22.12
CA ASN A 222 2.54 9.72 21.81
C ASN A 222 2.46 9.41 20.29
N PRO A 223 3.22 10.13 19.43
CA PRO A 223 3.13 9.95 17.98
C PRO A 223 3.55 8.55 17.52
N ASP A 224 4.40 7.86 18.28
CA ASP A 224 4.86 6.50 17.96
C ASP A 224 3.72 5.47 17.94
N LEU A 225 2.58 5.74 18.58
CA LEU A 225 1.40 4.87 18.54
C LEU A 225 0.91 4.60 17.11
N VAL A 226 1.12 5.55 16.17
CA VAL A 226 0.77 5.36 14.76
C VAL A 226 1.63 4.27 14.09
N ALA A 227 2.80 3.93 14.64
CA ALA A 227 3.70 2.87 14.14
C ALA A 227 3.81 1.65 15.08
N THR A 228 3.17 1.67 16.25
CA THR A 228 3.20 0.56 17.23
C THR A 228 1.83 -0.07 17.50
N ASP A 229 0.73 0.62 17.19
CA ASP A 229 -0.62 0.08 17.23
C ASP A 229 -1.27 0.15 15.84
N ALA A 230 -1.53 -1.01 15.24
CA ALA A 230 -2.06 -1.11 13.88
C ALA A 230 -3.47 -0.52 13.74
N THR A 231 -4.30 -0.60 14.79
CA THR A 231 -5.66 -0.03 14.76
C THR A 231 -5.58 1.50 14.81
N VAL A 232 -4.73 2.06 15.67
CA VAL A 232 -4.44 3.51 15.70
C VAL A 232 -3.87 3.97 14.36
N SER A 233 -2.97 3.18 13.78
CA SER A 233 -2.37 3.43 12.46
C SER A 233 -3.42 3.58 11.36
N PHE A 234 -4.33 2.61 11.24
CA PHE A 234 -5.44 2.69 10.28
C PHE A 234 -6.43 3.80 10.61
N LYS A 235 -6.73 4.05 11.89
CA LYS A 235 -7.63 5.14 12.29
C LYS A 235 -7.08 6.51 11.89
N ALA A 236 -5.78 6.74 12.03
CA ALA A 236 -5.12 7.96 11.59
C ALA A 236 -5.23 8.14 10.06
N ALA A 237 -5.03 7.07 9.29
CA ALA A 237 -5.17 7.12 7.84
C ALA A 237 -6.62 7.37 7.38
N LEU A 238 -7.59 6.70 8.01
CA LEU A 238 -9.01 6.89 7.75
C LEU A 238 -9.49 8.28 8.15
N TRP A 239 -9.01 8.81 9.29
CA TRP A 239 -9.27 10.19 9.69
C TRP A 239 -8.85 11.17 8.59
N PHE A 240 -7.62 11.04 8.06
CA PHE A 240 -7.15 11.91 6.99
C PHE A 240 -8.05 11.79 5.75
N TRP A 241 -8.44 10.57 5.39
CA TRP A 241 -9.29 10.29 4.24
C TRP A 241 -10.68 10.92 4.32
N VAL A 242 -11.31 10.90 5.51
CA VAL A 242 -12.70 11.37 5.70
C VAL A 242 -12.80 12.83 6.14
N THR A 243 -11.68 13.49 6.45
CA THR A 243 -11.67 14.85 7.02
C THR A 243 -11.27 15.88 5.97
N ALA A 244 -12.14 16.87 5.74
CA ALA A 244 -11.77 18.04 4.94
C ALA A 244 -10.80 18.95 5.73
N GLN A 245 -9.83 19.54 5.05
CA GLN A 245 -8.78 20.36 5.67
C GLN A 245 -8.64 21.69 4.94
N ALA A 246 -9.04 22.78 5.59
CA ALA A 246 -9.03 24.13 5.00
C ALA A 246 -9.74 24.17 3.63
N ASN A 247 -9.00 24.46 2.55
CA ASN A 247 -9.52 24.50 1.18
C ASN A 247 -9.53 23.12 0.49
N LYS A 248 -8.99 22.07 1.10
CA LYS A 248 -8.99 20.70 0.58
C LYS A 248 -10.28 19.98 1.02
N PRO A 249 -11.11 19.46 0.10
CA PRO A 249 -12.23 18.60 0.47
C PRO A 249 -11.71 17.26 1.04
N ALA A 250 -12.58 16.50 1.72
CA ALA A 250 -12.24 15.13 2.11
C ALA A 250 -12.08 14.24 0.88
N SER A 251 -11.07 13.35 0.86
CA SER A 251 -10.92 12.34 -0.18
C SER A 251 -12.18 11.45 -0.30
N HIS A 252 -12.81 11.14 0.83
CA HIS A 252 -14.13 10.49 0.90
C HIS A 252 -15.17 11.21 0.05
N ALA A 253 -15.32 12.53 0.23
CA ALA A 253 -16.33 13.31 -0.48
C ALA A 253 -16.05 13.38 -1.99
N VAL A 254 -14.78 13.42 -2.40
CA VAL A 254 -14.39 13.36 -3.81
C VAL A 254 -14.81 12.03 -4.43
N ILE A 255 -14.37 10.90 -3.87
CA ILE A 255 -14.55 9.59 -4.50
C ILE A 255 -16.00 9.10 -4.47
N THR A 256 -16.78 9.59 -3.50
CA THR A 256 -18.21 9.28 -3.39
C THR A 256 -19.12 10.24 -4.16
N GLY A 257 -18.56 11.26 -4.83
CA GLY A 257 -19.31 12.22 -5.64
C GLY A 257 -20.08 13.28 -4.84
N GLN A 258 -19.72 13.47 -3.57
CA GLN A 258 -20.31 14.49 -2.69
C GLN A 258 -19.64 15.86 -2.81
N TRP A 259 -18.41 15.91 -3.33
CA TRP A 259 -17.71 17.17 -3.58
C TRP A 259 -18.07 17.76 -4.94
N THR A 260 -18.55 19.00 -4.95
CA THR A 260 -18.74 19.81 -6.15
C THR A 260 -17.60 20.84 -6.25
N PRO A 261 -16.79 20.85 -7.32
CA PRO A 261 -15.71 21.81 -7.48
C PRO A 261 -16.22 23.25 -7.50
N SER A 262 -15.53 24.15 -6.80
CA SER A 262 -15.79 25.58 -6.88
C SER A 262 -15.34 26.17 -8.22
N GLY A 263 -15.68 27.43 -8.50
CA GLY A 263 -15.13 28.16 -9.65
C GLY A 263 -13.59 28.20 -9.65
N ALA A 264 -12.98 28.36 -8.47
CA ALA A 264 -11.53 28.35 -8.30
C ALA A 264 -10.90 26.96 -8.56
N ASP A 265 -11.63 25.88 -8.24
CA ASP A 265 -11.19 24.52 -8.53
C ASP A 265 -11.22 24.23 -10.02
N ASN A 266 -12.32 24.59 -10.69
CA ASN A 266 -12.44 24.45 -12.14
C ASN A 266 -11.35 25.24 -12.89
N ALA A 267 -11.09 26.49 -12.49
CA ALA A 267 -10.03 27.30 -13.06
C ALA A 267 -8.61 26.74 -12.81
N ALA A 268 -8.45 25.95 -11.74
CA ALA A 268 -7.22 25.27 -11.40
C ALA A 268 -7.11 23.85 -12.01
N GLY A 269 -8.08 23.43 -12.81
CA GLY A 269 -8.15 22.07 -13.39
C GLY A 269 -8.51 20.98 -12.38
N ARG A 270 -8.88 21.33 -11.14
CA ARG A 270 -9.25 20.38 -10.09
C ARG A 270 -10.69 19.92 -10.30
N VAL A 271 -10.84 18.72 -10.85
CA VAL A 271 -12.13 18.08 -11.15
C VAL A 271 -12.26 16.74 -10.42
N PRO A 272 -13.48 16.22 -10.19
CA PRO A 272 -13.67 14.99 -9.41
C PRO A 272 -12.97 13.78 -10.07
N GLY A 273 -12.23 13.02 -9.28
CA GLY A 273 -11.49 11.85 -9.74
C GLY A 273 -10.33 11.49 -8.81
N TYR A 274 -9.60 10.44 -9.14
CA TYR A 274 -8.48 9.98 -8.32
C TYR A 274 -7.31 10.97 -8.27
N GLY A 275 -7.12 11.76 -9.34
CA GLY A 275 -6.07 12.76 -9.41
C GLY A 275 -6.20 13.87 -8.37
N VAL A 276 -7.42 14.38 -8.12
CA VAL A 276 -7.61 15.42 -7.09
C VAL A 276 -7.40 14.85 -5.68
N ILE A 277 -7.57 13.54 -5.48
CA ILE A 277 -7.20 12.86 -4.21
C ILE A 277 -5.69 12.90 -4.01
N THR A 278 -4.91 12.62 -5.05
CA THR A 278 -3.44 12.82 -5.00
C THR A 278 -3.08 14.28 -4.68
N ASN A 279 -3.81 15.24 -5.27
CA ASN A 279 -3.61 16.67 -4.99
C ASN A 279 -3.91 17.03 -3.52
N ILE A 280 -4.94 16.44 -2.92
CA ILE A 280 -5.24 16.60 -1.49
C ILE A 280 -4.09 16.09 -0.61
N ILE A 281 -3.58 14.89 -0.93
CA ILE A 281 -2.56 14.21 -0.13
C ILE A 281 -1.20 14.88 -0.24
N ASN A 282 -0.71 15.15 -1.45
CA ASN A 282 0.66 15.67 -1.64
C ASN A 282 0.81 16.59 -2.86
N GLY A 283 -0.24 17.37 -3.18
CA GLY A 283 -0.29 18.18 -4.40
C GLY A 283 0.81 19.22 -4.55
N GLY A 284 1.32 19.81 -3.46
CA GLY A 284 2.43 20.77 -3.52
C GLY A 284 3.73 20.16 -4.05
N ARG A 285 3.91 18.84 -3.88
CA ARG A 285 5.06 18.11 -4.41
C ARG A 285 4.76 17.53 -5.79
N GLU A 286 3.58 16.96 -5.98
CA GLU A 286 3.31 16.04 -7.09
C GLU A 286 2.44 16.58 -8.23
N CYS A 287 1.63 17.62 -8.01
CA CYS A 287 0.63 18.06 -8.97
C CYS A 287 1.02 19.35 -9.70
N GLY A 288 0.49 19.53 -10.92
CA GLY A 288 0.70 20.74 -11.72
C GLY A 288 2.09 20.87 -12.35
N LYS A 289 2.85 19.76 -12.41
CA LYS A 289 4.26 19.70 -12.87
C LYS A 289 4.47 18.71 -14.01
N GLY A 290 3.38 18.28 -14.67
CA GLY A 290 3.43 17.23 -15.68
C GLY A 290 3.52 15.82 -15.08
N GLN A 291 3.74 14.82 -15.94
CA GLN A 291 3.87 13.42 -15.53
C GLN A 291 5.11 13.20 -14.66
N ASN A 292 4.93 12.52 -13.53
CA ASN A 292 5.98 12.20 -12.57
C ASN A 292 5.78 10.78 -11.99
N PRO A 293 6.85 10.11 -11.53
CA PRO A 293 6.79 8.73 -11.08
C PRO A 293 5.87 8.52 -9.87
N GLU A 294 5.74 9.51 -8.97
CA GLU A 294 4.92 9.41 -7.77
C GLU A 294 3.44 9.26 -8.13
N VAL A 295 2.91 10.16 -8.96
CA VAL A 295 1.53 10.11 -9.44
C VAL A 295 1.27 8.86 -10.28
N VAL A 296 2.24 8.44 -11.11
CA VAL A 296 2.13 7.19 -11.89
C VAL A 296 2.01 5.97 -10.97
N ASP A 297 2.77 5.92 -9.89
CA ASP A 297 2.73 4.82 -8.92
C ASP A 297 1.40 4.77 -8.15
N ARG A 298 0.91 5.91 -7.66
CA ARG A 298 -0.43 6.03 -7.05
C ARG A 298 -1.53 5.50 -7.97
N ILE A 299 -1.48 5.86 -9.26
CA ILE A 299 -2.44 5.40 -10.27
C ILE A 299 -2.29 3.89 -10.53
N GLY A 300 -1.07 3.38 -10.54
CA GLY A 300 -0.77 1.96 -10.73
C GLY A 300 -1.41 1.07 -9.67
N PHE A 301 -1.22 1.41 -8.40
CA PHE A 301 -1.90 0.73 -7.29
C PHE A 301 -3.42 0.82 -7.40
N TYR A 302 -3.97 2.02 -7.66
CA TYR A 302 -5.41 2.21 -7.79
C TYR A 302 -6.03 1.36 -8.89
N LYS A 303 -5.41 1.31 -10.08
CA LYS A 303 -5.87 0.49 -11.20
C LYS A 303 -5.87 -0.99 -10.84
N ARG A 304 -4.76 -1.52 -10.30
CA ARG A 304 -4.69 -2.91 -9.85
C ARG A 304 -5.80 -3.23 -8.86
N TYR A 305 -6.06 -2.35 -7.89
CA TYR A 305 -7.04 -2.63 -6.84
C TYR A 305 -8.48 -2.55 -7.36
N CYS A 306 -8.73 -1.64 -8.31
CA CYS A 306 -10.00 -1.61 -9.03
C CYS A 306 -10.24 -2.89 -9.84
N ASP A 307 -9.21 -3.41 -10.52
CA ASP A 307 -9.28 -4.66 -11.27
C ASP A 307 -9.60 -5.85 -10.36
N VAL A 308 -8.91 -5.95 -9.22
CA VAL A 308 -9.16 -7.00 -8.22
C VAL A 308 -10.59 -6.91 -7.65
N LEU A 309 -11.12 -5.70 -7.47
CA LEU A 309 -12.48 -5.47 -6.99
C LEU A 309 -13.55 -5.54 -8.09
N GLY A 310 -13.16 -5.63 -9.36
CA GLY A 310 -14.04 -5.65 -10.52
C GLY A 310 -14.85 -4.36 -10.66
N VAL A 311 -14.20 -3.19 -10.59
CA VAL A 311 -14.82 -1.87 -10.73
C VAL A 311 -14.04 -0.98 -11.70
N GLY A 312 -14.73 -0.12 -12.44
CA GLY A 312 -14.08 0.86 -13.32
C GLY A 312 -13.38 1.98 -12.54
N TYR A 313 -12.25 2.44 -13.07
CA TYR A 313 -11.38 3.45 -12.44
C TYR A 313 -12.03 4.83 -12.32
N GLY A 314 -13.05 5.12 -13.13
CA GLY A 314 -13.53 6.49 -13.34
C GLY A 314 -12.58 7.30 -14.23
N ASN A 315 -12.76 8.62 -14.21
CA ASN A 315 -11.99 9.56 -15.02
C ASN A 315 -11.04 10.40 -14.14
N ASN A 316 -10.25 11.27 -14.77
CA ASN A 316 -9.39 12.26 -14.09
C ASN A 316 -8.45 11.60 -13.06
N LEU A 317 -7.70 10.60 -13.52
CA LEU A 317 -6.87 9.76 -12.65
C LEU A 317 -5.59 10.47 -12.18
N ASP A 318 -5.10 11.43 -12.95
CA ASP A 318 -3.89 12.18 -12.66
C ASP A 318 -4.19 13.62 -12.19
N CYS A 319 -3.17 14.23 -11.61
CA CYS A 319 -3.15 15.65 -11.30
C CYS A 319 -2.03 16.41 -12.02
N TYR A 320 -1.56 15.89 -13.17
CA TYR A 320 -0.39 16.42 -13.87
C TYR A 320 -0.54 17.91 -14.20
N ASN A 321 -1.76 18.32 -14.54
CA ASN A 321 -2.12 19.68 -14.93
C ASN A 321 -3.02 20.40 -13.90
N GLN A 322 -3.23 19.80 -12.72
CA GLN A 322 -4.02 20.43 -11.67
C GLN A 322 -3.13 21.32 -10.81
N ARG A 323 -3.51 22.59 -10.59
CA ARG A 323 -2.79 23.44 -9.63
C ARG A 323 -2.99 22.88 -8.21
N SER A 324 -1.92 22.89 -7.41
CA SER A 324 -1.97 22.41 -6.04
C SER A 324 -2.98 23.20 -5.21
N PHE A 325 -3.65 22.55 -4.26
CA PHE A 325 -4.40 23.25 -3.22
C PHE A 325 -3.49 24.13 -2.33
N GLU A 326 -2.19 23.83 -2.27
CA GLU A 326 -1.21 24.53 -1.44
C GLU A 326 -0.73 25.85 -2.07
N ASP A 327 -0.79 25.98 -3.40
CA ASP A 327 -0.39 27.21 -4.11
C ASP A 327 -1.33 28.39 -3.80
N GLY A 328 -2.58 28.11 -3.40
CA GLY A 328 -3.57 29.13 -3.06
C GLY A 328 -3.43 29.71 -1.65
N LEU A 329 -2.70 29.04 -0.75
CA LEU A 329 -2.46 29.53 0.62
C LEU A 329 -1.41 30.65 0.65
N SER A 330 -0.47 30.63 -0.29
CA SER A 330 0.59 31.64 -0.43
C SER A 330 0.07 32.99 -0.91
N ALA A 331 -1.04 33.04 -1.64
CA ALA A 331 -1.63 34.29 -2.13
C ALA A 331 -2.41 35.07 -1.05
N GLY A 332 -2.88 34.39 -0.01
CA GLY A 332 -3.64 35.00 1.10
C GLY A 332 -2.77 35.66 2.19
N LEU A 333 -1.47 35.35 2.23
CA LEU A 333 -0.51 35.95 3.17
C LEU A 333 0.25 37.14 2.58
N ALA A 334 0.16 37.36 1.26
CA ALA A 334 0.71 38.53 0.58
C ALA A 334 -0.29 39.71 0.51
N SER A 335 -1.46 39.58 1.13
CA SER A 335 -2.54 40.58 1.11
C SER A 335 -3.08 40.94 2.51
N GLN A 336 -2.29 40.70 3.57
CA GLN A 336 -2.51 41.25 4.91
C GLN A 336 -1.28 42.00 5.40
#